data_AF-A0A1H2X6X7-F1
#
_entry.id   AF-A0A1H2X6X7-F1
#
_cell.length_a   1.000
_cell.length_b   1.000
_cell.length_c   1.000
_cell.angle_alpha   90.00
_cell.angle_beta   90.00
_cell.angle_gamma   90.00
#
_symmetry.space_group_name_H-M   'P 1'
#
loop_
_entity.id
_entity.type
_entity.pdbx_description
1 polymer ?
#
loop_
_entity_poly.entity_id
_entity_poly.type
_entity_poly.pdbx_seq_one_letter_code
_entity_poly.pdbx_strand_id
1 'polypeptide(L)'
;MNFNYEQSKHFLENTKIAGAVRKSYIERIVNDVKQIKNKNKFSLGSLSKNGPSRAQSLNFLQNKIPFEIGDEENAKRILESVFSLEKGQYDKDYVKQKQFEIFEKYYPFGKGNGNYLFRDSIAYIDYIER
;
A
#
# COMPACT_ATOMS: atom_id res chain seq x y z
N MET A 1 -9.43 4.76 23.90
CA MET A 1 -10.20 5.74 23.10
C MET A 1 -9.59 5.76 21.71
N ASN A 2 -10.39 5.56 20.65
CA ASN A 2 -9.94 5.76 19.27
C ASN A 2 -10.32 7.19 18.86
N PHE A 3 -9.34 8.09 18.78
CA PHE A 3 -9.54 9.45 18.28
C PHE A 3 -9.65 9.45 16.75
N ASN A 4 -10.54 10.28 16.20
CA ASN A 4 -10.60 10.51 14.75
C ASN A 4 -9.46 11.46 14.30
N TYR A 5 -9.34 11.71 12.98
CA TYR A 5 -8.26 12.55 12.42
C TYR A 5 -8.18 13.94 13.07
N GLU A 6 -9.31 14.65 13.15
CA GLU A 6 -9.36 16.02 13.70
C GLU A 6 -9.02 16.02 15.21
N GLN A 7 -9.52 15.04 15.95
CA GLN A 7 -9.21 14.88 17.38
C GLN A 7 -7.73 14.56 17.62
N SER A 8 -7.14 13.70 16.79
CA SER A 8 -5.73 13.31 16.90
C SER A 8 -4.80 14.47 16.53
N LYS A 9 -5.14 15.23 15.49
CA LYS A 9 -4.41 16.44 15.09
C LYS A 9 -4.48 17.51 16.18
N HIS A 10 -5.68 17.81 16.66
CA HIS A 10 -5.90 18.80 17.73
C HIS A 10 -5.17 18.41 19.03
N PHE A 11 -5.14 17.12 19.38
CA PHE A 11 -4.36 16.63 20.52
C PHE A 11 -2.86 16.90 20.36
N LEU A 12 -2.28 16.61 19.19
CA LEU A 12 -0.85 16.83 18.92
C LEU A 12 -0.47 18.30 18.87
N GLU A 13 -1.35 19.16 18.36
CA GLU A 13 -1.16 20.61 18.35
C GLU A 13 -1.07 21.19 19.76
N ASN A 14 -1.86 20.65 20.70
CA ASN A 14 -1.94 21.12 22.08
C ASN A 14 -0.98 20.41 23.06
N THR A 15 -0.32 19.33 22.62
CA THR A 15 0.65 18.60 23.45
C THR A 15 2.04 19.25 23.38
N LYS A 16 2.74 19.34 24.53
CA LYS A 16 4.13 19.80 24.60
C LYS A 16 5.09 18.74 24.05
N ILE A 17 5.29 18.76 22.74
CA ILE A 17 6.25 17.95 22.00
C ILE A 17 7.08 18.85 21.08
N ALA A 18 8.32 18.42 20.79
CA ALA A 18 9.22 19.16 19.90
C ALA A 18 8.60 19.35 18.51
N GLY A 19 8.77 20.53 17.91
CA GLY A 19 8.08 20.91 16.66
C GLY A 19 8.31 19.95 15.49
N ALA A 20 9.54 19.47 15.31
CA ALA A 20 9.86 18.50 14.25
C ALA A 20 9.15 17.15 14.45
N VAL A 21 9.08 16.67 15.70
CA VAL A 21 8.40 15.42 16.07
C VAL A 21 6.89 15.57 15.87
N ARG A 22 6.30 16.71 16.28
CA ARG A 22 4.89 17.01 16.05
C ARG A 22 4.54 17.00 14.56
N LYS A 23 5.36 17.66 13.73
CA LYS A 23 5.17 17.70 12.27
C LYS A 23 5.17 16.29 11.67
N SER A 24 6.14 15.46 12.06
CA SER A 24 6.22 14.05 11.63
C SER A 24 4.97 13.24 12.01
N TYR A 25 4.46 13.39 13.23
CA TYR A 25 3.22 12.72 13.63
C TYR A 25 1.99 13.21 12.86
N ILE A 26 1.86 14.51 12.62
CA ILE A 26 0.76 15.05 11.81
C ILE A 26 0.83 14.52 10.38
N GLU A 27 2.01 14.55 9.74
CA GLU A 27 2.21 14.00 8.40
C GLU A 27 1.86 12.51 8.33
N ARG A 28 2.20 11.75 9.38
CA ARG A 28 1.83 10.34 9.49
C ARG A 28 0.32 10.14 9.52
N ILE A 29 -0.41 10.89 10.34
CA ILE A 29 -1.87 10.82 10.41
C ILE A 29 -2.49 11.19 9.05
N VAL A 30 -1.97 12.22 8.37
CA VAL A 30 -2.42 12.58 7.01
C VAL A 30 -2.20 11.43 6.02
N ASN A 31 -1.04 10.79 6.07
CA ASN A 31 -0.73 9.64 5.22
C ASN A 31 -1.66 8.45 5.51
N ASP A 32 -2.00 8.18 6.76
CA ASP A 32 -2.93 7.11 7.14
C ASP A 32 -4.33 7.34 6.58
N VAL A 33 -4.84 8.58 6.70
CA VAL A 33 -6.13 8.96 6.11
C VAL A 33 -6.12 8.78 4.58
N LYS A 34 -4.98 9.07 3.93
CA LYS A 34 -4.81 8.78 2.50
C LYS A 34 -4.91 7.27 2.22
N GLN A 35 -4.29 6.43 3.04
CA GLN A 35 -4.31 4.97 2.84
C GLN A 35 -5.70 4.35 3.03
N ILE A 36 -6.53 4.88 3.94
CA ILE A 36 -7.94 4.47 4.07
C ILE A 36 -8.66 4.56 2.72
N LYS A 37 -8.48 5.67 2.00
CA LYS A 37 -9.12 5.90 0.68
C LYS A 37 -8.56 5.03 -0.43
N ASN A 38 -7.37 4.45 -0.22
CA ASN A 38 -6.75 3.58 -1.19
C ASN A 38 -7.23 2.12 -1.07
N LYS A 39 -7.87 1.72 0.04
CA LYS A 39 -8.43 0.37 0.18
C LYS A 39 -9.42 0.08 -0.96
N ASN A 40 -9.22 -1.04 -1.65
CA ASN A 40 -10.03 -1.48 -2.79
C ASN A 40 -10.13 -0.45 -3.93
N LYS A 41 -9.15 0.45 -4.06
CA LYS A 41 -9.07 1.44 -5.14
C LYS A 41 -9.09 0.82 -6.55
N PHE A 42 -8.54 -0.39 -6.67
CA PHE A 42 -8.45 -1.11 -7.94
C PHE A 42 -9.45 -2.26 -7.97
N SER A 43 -10.36 -2.25 -8.95
CA SER A 43 -11.37 -3.31 -9.09
C SER A 43 -10.74 -4.66 -9.39
N LEU A 44 -11.24 -5.70 -8.70
CA LEU A 44 -10.91 -7.12 -8.93
C LEU A 44 -11.94 -7.83 -9.84
N GLY A 45 -12.99 -7.12 -10.25
CA GLY A 45 -14.12 -7.72 -10.99
C GLY A 45 -13.75 -8.16 -12.40
N SER A 46 -14.38 -9.23 -12.88
CA SER A 46 -14.13 -9.84 -14.20
C SER A 46 -14.42 -8.90 -15.38
N LEU A 47 -15.32 -7.94 -15.20
CA LEU A 47 -15.67 -6.94 -16.21
C LEU A 47 -14.62 -5.82 -16.36
N SER A 48 -13.71 -5.67 -15.38
CA SER A 48 -12.61 -4.71 -15.49
C SER A 48 -11.47 -5.32 -16.29
N LYS A 49 -10.93 -4.58 -17.28
CA LYS A 49 -9.83 -5.04 -18.15
C LYS A 49 -8.68 -5.75 -17.40
N ASN A 50 -8.28 -5.23 -16.25
CA ASN A 50 -7.19 -5.77 -15.44
C ASN A 50 -7.68 -6.50 -14.17
N GLY A 51 -8.99 -6.55 -13.92
CA GLY A 51 -9.57 -7.12 -12.70
C GLY A 51 -9.18 -8.57 -12.45
N PRO A 52 -9.33 -9.49 -13.44
CA PRO A 52 -8.91 -10.88 -13.30
C PRO A 52 -7.44 -11.05 -12.93
N SER A 53 -6.53 -10.30 -13.57
CA SER A 53 -5.09 -10.38 -13.27
C SER A 53 -4.75 -9.85 -11.88
N ARG A 54 -5.46 -8.82 -11.41
CA ARG A 54 -5.30 -8.32 -10.03
C ARG A 54 -5.82 -9.35 -9.03
N ALA A 55 -6.97 -9.96 -9.29
CA ALA A 55 -7.54 -11.00 -8.44
C ALA A 55 -6.58 -12.20 -8.35
N GLN A 56 -5.98 -12.60 -9.46
CA GLN A 56 -4.95 -13.64 -9.49
C GLN A 56 -3.71 -13.26 -8.66
N SER A 57 -3.20 -12.04 -8.85
CA SER A 57 -2.03 -11.55 -8.08
C SER A 57 -2.35 -11.47 -6.59
N LEU A 58 -3.55 -11.02 -6.22
CA LEU A 58 -4.01 -10.99 -4.84
C LEU A 58 -4.03 -12.40 -4.23
N ASN A 59 -4.59 -13.37 -4.95
CA ASN A 59 -4.61 -14.76 -4.53
C ASN A 59 -3.19 -15.32 -4.31
N PHE A 60 -2.24 -14.97 -5.17
CA PHE A 60 -0.85 -15.39 -4.98
C PHE A 60 -0.20 -14.76 -3.74
N LEU A 61 -0.45 -13.48 -3.49
CA LEU A 61 0.06 -12.77 -2.31
C LEU A 61 -0.53 -13.33 -1.00
N GLN A 62 -1.83 -13.57 -0.95
CA GLN A 62 -2.52 -14.09 0.23
C GLN A 62 -2.06 -15.53 0.58
N ASN A 63 -1.91 -16.38 -0.43
CA ASN A 63 -1.62 -17.80 -0.24
C ASN A 63 -0.13 -18.16 -0.35
N LYS A 64 0.76 -17.16 -0.45
CA LYS A 64 2.21 -17.33 -0.67
C LYS A 64 2.53 -18.25 -1.86
N ILE A 65 1.69 -18.23 -2.89
CA ILE A 65 1.92 -19.03 -4.09
C ILE A 65 3.11 -18.40 -4.82
N PRO A 66 4.17 -19.16 -5.14
CA PRO A 66 5.30 -18.64 -5.92
C PRO A 66 4.86 -18.21 -7.32
N PHE A 67 5.33 -17.05 -7.77
CA PHE A 67 5.15 -16.58 -9.14
C PHE A 67 6.32 -15.68 -9.55
N GLU A 68 6.52 -15.57 -10.86
CA GLU A 68 7.52 -14.69 -11.45
C GLU A 68 6.89 -13.36 -11.89
N ILE A 69 7.67 -12.29 -11.79
CA ILE A 69 7.25 -10.95 -12.23
C ILE A 69 7.82 -10.73 -13.63
N GLY A 70 7.00 -10.93 -14.65
CA GLY A 70 7.46 -11.01 -16.04
C GLY A 70 7.80 -9.66 -16.69
N ASP A 71 6.98 -8.63 -16.48
CA ASP A 71 7.17 -7.30 -17.07
C ASP A 71 6.66 -6.17 -16.15
N GLU A 72 6.89 -4.91 -16.56
CA GLU A 72 6.46 -3.71 -15.80
C GLU A 72 4.93 -3.67 -15.58
N GLU A 73 4.12 -4.10 -16.56
CA GLU A 73 2.67 -4.09 -16.43
C GLU A 73 2.20 -5.17 -15.44
N ASN A 74 2.90 -6.30 -15.38
CA ASN A 74 2.69 -7.35 -14.38
C ASN A 74 3.07 -6.85 -12.98
N ALA A 75 4.25 -6.23 -12.84
CA ALA A 75 4.70 -5.58 -11.61
C ALA A 75 3.68 -4.56 -11.11
N LYS A 76 3.16 -3.72 -12.02
CA LYS A 76 2.11 -2.76 -11.70
C LYS A 76 0.84 -3.44 -11.18
N ARG A 77 0.37 -4.52 -11.82
CA ARG A 77 -0.84 -5.25 -11.37
C ARG A 77 -0.66 -5.84 -9.98
N ILE A 78 0.53 -6.37 -9.68
CA ILE A 78 0.85 -6.87 -8.33
C ILE A 78 0.76 -5.75 -7.30
N LEU A 79 1.33 -4.56 -7.59
CA LEU A 79 1.23 -3.39 -6.72
C LEU A 79 -0.22 -2.88 -6.59
N GLU A 80 -1.03 -2.95 -7.65
CA GLU A 80 -2.46 -2.61 -7.60
C GLU A 80 -3.23 -3.57 -6.67
N SER A 81 -2.89 -4.86 -6.67
CA SER A 81 -3.53 -5.87 -5.81
C SER A 81 -3.22 -5.71 -4.32
N VAL A 82 -2.09 -5.10 -3.97
CA VAL A 82 -1.73 -4.82 -2.56
C VAL A 82 -2.83 -4.04 -1.84
N PHE A 83 -3.53 -3.14 -2.54
CA PHE A 83 -4.60 -2.32 -1.96
C PHE A 83 -5.89 -3.07 -1.61
N SER A 84 -5.97 -4.36 -1.93
CA SER A 84 -7.05 -5.26 -1.53
C SER A 84 -6.66 -6.21 -0.40
N LEU A 85 -5.43 -6.14 0.09
CA LEU A 85 -5.00 -6.91 1.26
C LEU A 85 -5.62 -6.36 2.55
N GLU A 86 -5.90 -7.28 3.47
CA GLU A 86 -6.33 -6.99 4.84
C GLU A 86 -5.41 -7.67 5.85
N LYS A 87 -5.29 -7.07 7.03
CA LYS A 87 -4.45 -7.59 8.13
C LYS A 87 -4.81 -9.05 8.44
N GLY A 88 -3.79 -9.91 8.49
CA GLY A 88 -3.94 -11.33 8.79
C GLY A 88 -4.32 -12.24 7.61
N GLN A 89 -4.58 -11.70 6.41
CA GLN A 89 -4.88 -12.51 5.20
C GLN A 89 -3.65 -12.88 4.37
N TYR A 90 -2.46 -12.41 4.76
CA TYR A 90 -1.24 -12.56 3.98
C TYR A 90 -0.02 -12.57 4.90
N ASP A 91 1.11 -12.99 4.34
CA ASP A 91 2.42 -12.87 5.00
C ASP A 91 3.10 -11.56 4.56
N LYS A 92 3.36 -10.71 5.55
CA LYS A 92 3.97 -9.41 5.36
C LYS A 92 5.37 -9.49 4.75
N ASP A 93 6.19 -10.43 5.18
CA ASP A 93 7.55 -10.57 4.70
C ASP A 93 7.57 -11.10 3.27
N TYR A 94 6.63 -11.99 2.93
CA TYR A 94 6.43 -12.44 1.55
C TYR A 94 6.03 -11.27 0.62
N VAL A 95 5.07 -10.44 1.02
CA VAL A 95 4.67 -9.28 0.21
C VAL A 95 5.81 -8.27 0.06
N LYS A 96 6.57 -8.02 1.14
CA LYS A 96 7.76 -7.16 1.10
C LYS A 96 8.84 -7.70 0.18
N GLN A 97 9.08 -9.02 0.20
CA GLN A 97 10.00 -9.66 -0.73
C GLN A 97 9.57 -9.42 -2.18
N LYS A 98 8.28 -9.59 -2.50
CA LYS A 98 7.77 -9.29 -3.85
C LYS A 98 7.86 -7.82 -4.22
N GLN A 99 7.61 -6.90 -3.29
CA GLN A 99 7.84 -5.46 -3.52
C GLN A 99 9.33 -5.16 -3.76
N PHE A 100 10.23 -5.83 -3.06
CA PHE A 100 11.67 -5.69 -3.28
C PHE A 100 12.10 -6.22 -4.66
N GLU A 101 11.59 -7.38 -5.08
CA GLU A 101 11.81 -7.90 -6.44
C GLU A 101 11.33 -6.90 -7.52
N ILE A 102 10.20 -6.22 -7.28
CA ILE A 102 9.70 -5.17 -8.17
C ILE A 102 10.63 -3.96 -8.21
N PHE A 103 11.13 -3.55 -7.04
CA PHE A 103 12.07 -2.43 -6.94
C PHE A 103 13.33 -2.69 -7.75
N GLU A 104 13.98 -3.84 -7.53
CA GLU A 104 15.25 -4.19 -8.18
C GLU A 104 15.14 -4.29 -9.70
N LYS A 105 13.99 -4.76 -10.22
CA LYS A 105 13.83 -5.03 -11.66
C LYS A 105 13.18 -3.90 -12.44
N TYR A 106 12.26 -3.16 -11.82
CA TYR A 106 11.34 -2.27 -12.52
C TYR A 106 11.29 -0.85 -11.95
N TYR A 107 12.00 -0.54 -10.86
CA TYR A 107 12.07 0.82 -10.34
C TYR A 107 13.37 1.52 -10.80
N PRO A 108 13.31 2.75 -11.36
CA PRO A 108 12.10 3.51 -11.65
C PRO A 108 11.33 2.92 -12.84
N PHE A 109 10.00 2.91 -12.72
CA PHE A 109 9.12 2.49 -13.81
C PHE A 109 9.23 3.47 -14.98
N GLY A 110 9.19 2.96 -16.22
CA GLY A 110 9.23 3.80 -17.42
C GLY A 110 8.10 4.85 -17.44
N LYS A 111 6.91 4.51 -16.92
CA LYS A 111 5.84 5.47 -16.66
C LYS A 111 5.89 5.99 -15.23
N GLY A 112 5.99 7.31 -15.07
CA GLY A 112 6.11 7.95 -13.76
C GLY A 112 5.00 7.63 -12.75
N ASN A 113 3.79 7.30 -13.22
CA ASN A 113 2.69 6.89 -12.33
C ASN A 113 2.97 5.57 -11.58
N GLY A 114 3.78 4.67 -12.14
CA GLY A 114 4.22 3.43 -11.47
C GLY A 114 5.06 3.69 -10.23
N ASN A 115 5.89 4.74 -10.25
CA ASN A 115 6.71 5.14 -9.09
C ASN A 115 5.87 5.64 -7.91
N TYR A 116 4.75 6.33 -8.19
CA TYR A 116 3.80 6.74 -7.15
C TYR A 116 3.04 5.52 -6.59
N LEU A 117 2.60 4.62 -7.48
CA LEU A 117 1.93 3.39 -7.08
C LEU A 117 2.80 2.53 -6.17
N PHE A 118 4.08 2.37 -6.51
CA PHE A 118 5.05 1.62 -5.71
C PHE A 118 5.14 2.19 -4.29
N ARG A 119 5.41 3.50 -4.16
CA ARG A 119 5.50 4.18 -2.86
C ARG A 119 4.20 4.07 -2.06
N ASP A 120 3.06 4.26 -2.71
CA ASP A 120 1.75 4.15 -2.05
C ASP A 120 1.47 2.72 -1.60
N SER A 121 1.93 1.70 -2.33
CA SER A 121 1.76 0.29 -1.94
C SER A 121 2.55 -0.07 -0.67
N ILE A 122 3.76 0.47 -0.50
CA ILE A 122 4.56 0.30 0.72
C ILE A 122 3.85 0.97 1.90
N ALA A 123 3.42 2.21 1.70
CA ALA A 123 2.70 2.97 2.72
C ALA A 123 1.38 2.29 3.11
N TYR A 124 0.69 1.64 2.18
CA TYR A 124 -0.54 0.89 2.45
C TYR A 124 -0.29 -0.35 3.31
N ILE A 125 0.72 -1.16 3.01
CA ILE A 125 1.11 -2.32 3.85
C ILE A 125 1.44 -1.87 5.28
N ASP A 126 2.22 -0.81 5.42
CA ASP A 126 2.59 -0.25 6.71
C ASP A 126 1.41 0.40 7.46
N TYR A 127 0.35 0.79 6.75
CA TYR A 127 -0.90 1.25 7.36
C TYR A 127 -1.74 0.08 7.89
N ILE A 128 -1.98 -0.96 7.08
CA ILE A 128 -2.87 -2.07 7.47
C ILE A 128 -2.25 -3.01 8.52
N GLU A 129 -0.94 -3.00 8.70
CA GLU A 129 -0.23 -3.84 9.68
C GLU A 129 -0.17 -3.27 11.10
N ARG A 130 -0.61 -2.02 11.30
CA ARG A 130 -0.68 -1.42 12.64
C ARG A 130 -1.78 -2.05 13.46
#